data_AF-A0A3C2DAC4-F1
#
_entry.id   AF-A0A3C2DAC4-F1
#
_cell.length_a   1.000
_cell.length_b   1.000
_cell.length_c   1.000
_cell.angle_alpha   90.00
_cell.angle_beta   90.00
_cell.angle_gamma   90.00
#
_symmetry.space_group_name_H-M   'P 1'
#
loop_
_entity.id
_entity.type
_entity.pdbx_description
1 polymer ?
#
loop_
_entity_poly.entity_id
_entity_poly.type
_entity_poly.pdbx_seq_one_letter_code
_entity_poly.pdbx_strand_id
1 'polypeptide(L)'
;VVQIEDRTDGSGLVVHGGIDDLVAKALRLVGRSADVVVSKSIPAGAGLGGGSSDAAAVLRWAGFDNVPSASQIGADVAFCLVGGRARVTGIGEVVESLPFEDRTFTLLTPPVSCSTPAVYRRWDEMGGPT
;
A
#
# COMPACT_ATOMS: atom_id res chain seq x y z
N VAL A 1 6.82 11.34 -0.62
CA VAL A 1 7.53 11.18 0.68
C VAL A 1 6.50 11.23 1.79
N VAL A 2 6.51 10.27 2.70
CA VAL A 2 5.62 10.26 3.88
C VAL A 2 6.42 10.76 5.08
N GLN A 3 5.88 11.75 5.79
CA GLN A 3 6.40 12.20 7.08
C GLN A 3 5.41 11.80 8.17
N ILE A 4 5.91 11.22 9.26
CA ILE A 4 5.12 10.72 10.38
C ILE A 4 5.67 11.37 11.65
N GLU A 5 4.83 12.09 12.36
CA GLU A 5 5.15 12.66 13.68
C GLU A 5 4.36 11.91 14.76
N ASP A 6 5.07 11.24 15.68
CA ASP A 6 4.46 10.57 16.84
C ASP A 6 3.95 11.63 17.83
N ARG A 7 2.64 11.66 18.07
CA ARG A 7 2.02 12.48 19.12
C ARG A 7 1.31 11.59 20.12
N THR A 8 2.11 10.85 20.88
CA THR A 8 1.68 9.97 21.96
C THR A 8 1.13 10.73 23.19
N ASP A 9 1.17 12.06 23.18
CA ASP A 9 0.60 12.94 24.22
C ASP A 9 -0.91 13.19 24.06
N GLY A 10 -1.55 12.56 23.07
CA GLY A 10 -3.00 12.69 22.84
C GLY A 10 -3.41 13.97 22.12
N SER A 11 -2.46 14.76 21.61
CA SER A 11 -2.74 15.98 20.82
C SER A 11 -2.81 15.74 19.30
N GLY A 12 -2.68 14.49 18.86
CA GLY A 12 -2.63 14.14 17.43
C GLY A 12 -3.83 14.63 16.63
N LEU A 13 -3.55 15.34 15.54
CA LEU A 13 -4.43 15.62 14.42
C LEU A 13 -4.99 14.29 13.88
N VAL A 14 -6.30 14.13 14.04
CA VAL A 14 -7.06 13.06 13.40
C VAL A 14 -6.82 13.14 11.90
N VAL A 15 -6.20 12.10 11.32
CA VAL A 15 -6.17 11.94 9.86
C VAL A 15 -7.61 11.86 9.39
N HIS A 16 -8.12 12.94 8.79
CA HIS A 16 -9.41 12.97 8.09
C HIS A 16 -9.29 12.24 6.74
N GLY A 17 -8.79 11.01 6.78
CA GLY A 17 -8.96 10.03 5.72
C GLY A 17 -10.27 9.31 5.95
N GLY A 18 -11.06 9.11 4.89
CA GLY A 18 -12.24 8.24 4.99
C GLY A 18 -11.87 6.86 5.54
N ILE A 19 -12.87 6.09 5.99
CA ILE A 19 -12.68 4.72 6.52
C ILE A 19 -11.85 3.80 5.60
N ASP A 20 -11.79 4.11 4.30
CA ASP A 20 -11.07 3.37 3.28
C ASP A 20 -9.59 3.76 3.10
N ASP A 21 -9.11 4.78 3.79
CA ASP A 21 -7.72 5.22 3.73
C ASP A 21 -6.75 4.17 4.32
N LEU A 22 -5.77 3.75 3.52
CA LEU A 22 -4.83 2.68 3.91
C LEU A 22 -3.88 3.11 5.04
N VAL A 23 -3.56 4.41 5.16
CA VAL A 23 -2.74 4.95 6.24
C VAL A 23 -3.51 4.88 7.56
N ALA A 24 -4.78 5.27 7.57
CA ALA A 24 -5.64 5.15 8.74
C ALA A 24 -5.82 3.68 9.17
N LYS A 25 -5.98 2.76 8.22
CA LYS A 25 -6.03 1.31 8.51
C LYS A 25 -4.72 0.79 9.10
N ALA A 26 -3.57 1.25 8.59
CA ALA A 26 -2.27 0.89 9.14
C ALA A 26 -2.09 1.37 10.59
N LEU A 27 -2.43 2.63 10.89
CA LEU A 27 -2.40 3.18 12.25
C LEU A 27 -3.26 2.36 13.24
N ARG A 28 -4.47 1.99 12.81
CA ARG A 28 -5.36 1.12 13.61
C ARG A 28 -4.77 -0.27 13.83
N LEU A 29 -4.21 -0.90 12.80
CA LEU A 29 -3.60 -2.22 12.92
C LEU A 29 -2.46 -2.25 13.94
N VAL A 30 -1.65 -1.19 13.99
CA VAL A 30 -0.52 -1.10 14.93
C VAL A 30 -0.90 -0.50 16.28
N GLY A 31 -2.16 -0.09 16.46
CA GLY A 31 -2.65 0.50 17.71
C GLY A 31 -1.99 1.84 18.07
N ARG A 32 -1.57 2.64 17.08
CA ARG A 32 -0.91 3.94 17.31
C ARG A 32 -1.71 5.09 16.70
N SER A 33 -1.50 6.29 17.26
CA SER A 33 -2.01 7.55 16.72
C SER A 33 -0.83 8.47 16.39
N ALA A 34 -0.88 9.13 15.24
CA ALA A 34 0.18 10.00 14.76
C ALA A 34 -0.37 10.99 13.74
N ASP A 35 0.31 12.13 13.62
CA ASP A 35 0.06 13.09 12.56
C ASP A 35 0.83 12.64 11.33
N VAL A 36 0.10 12.31 10.26
CA VAL A 36 0.70 11.78 9.04
C VAL A 36 0.49 12.78 7.90
N VAL A 37 1.61 13.25 7.36
CA VAL A 37 1.62 14.10 6.16
C VAL A 37 2.16 13.28 5.00
N VAL A 38 1.30 13.06 4.00
CA VAL A 38 1.66 12.32 2.79
C VAL A 38 1.89 13.30 1.64
N SER A 39 3.16 13.51 1.27
CA SER A 39 3.51 14.24 0.05
C SER A 39 3.49 13.30 -1.16
N LYS A 40 2.44 13.38 -1.98
CA LYS A 40 2.22 12.48 -3.12
C LYS A 40 3.09 12.85 -4.31
N SER A 41 4.06 11.99 -4.62
CA SER A 41 4.80 12.00 -5.89
C SER A 41 4.27 10.95 -6.88
N ILE A 42 3.64 9.90 -6.35
CA ILE A 42 2.97 8.85 -7.13
C ILE A 42 1.50 9.25 -7.27
N PRO A 43 0.97 9.45 -8.49
CA PRO A 43 -0.43 9.80 -8.69
C PRO A 43 -1.37 8.72 -8.15
N ALA A 44 -2.47 9.14 -7.53
CA ALA A 44 -3.51 8.21 -7.08
C ALA A 44 -4.14 7.48 -8.29
N GLY A 45 -4.43 6.19 -8.13
CA GLY A 45 -5.05 5.39 -9.19
C GLY A 45 -4.13 5.02 -10.38
N ALA A 46 -2.84 5.35 -10.33
CA ALA A 46 -1.89 5.04 -11.42
C ALA A 46 -1.47 3.55 -11.51
N GLY A 47 -1.96 2.69 -10.61
CA GLY A 47 -1.57 1.27 -10.56
C GLY A 47 -0.14 1.03 -10.05
N LEU A 48 0.47 2.01 -9.37
CA LEU A 48 1.87 1.98 -8.91
C LEU A 48 2.04 1.67 -7.42
N GLY A 49 0.97 1.22 -6.75
CA GLY A 49 1.04 0.87 -5.31
C GLY A 49 1.31 2.06 -4.37
N GLY A 50 1.06 3.30 -4.80
CA GLY A 50 1.40 4.49 -4.02
C GLY A 50 0.73 4.55 -2.65
N GLY A 51 -0.58 4.25 -2.55
CA GLY A 51 -1.29 4.21 -1.26
C GLY A 51 -0.83 3.07 -0.36
N SER A 52 -0.55 1.90 -0.94
CA SER A 52 -0.02 0.74 -0.23
C SER A 52 1.39 1.00 0.32
N SER A 53 2.21 1.74 -0.44
CA SER A 53 3.54 2.20 0.00
C SER A 53 3.45 3.18 1.16
N ASP A 54 2.46 4.08 1.16
CA ASP A 54 2.24 5.00 2.27
C ASP A 54 1.85 4.25 3.55
N ALA A 55 0.92 3.29 3.46
CA ALA A 55 0.54 2.43 4.58
C ALA A 55 1.70 1.59 5.10
N ALA A 56 2.49 0.99 4.19
CA ALA A 56 3.69 0.25 4.56
C ALA A 56 4.75 1.11 5.26
N ALA A 57 4.85 2.41 4.92
CA ALA A 57 5.73 3.33 5.63
C ALA A 57 5.28 3.53 7.09
N VAL A 58 3.97 3.61 7.34
CA VAL A 58 3.41 3.67 8.70
C VAL A 58 3.69 2.37 9.47
N LEU A 59 3.49 1.21 8.84
CA LEU A 59 3.79 -0.08 9.47
C LEU A 59 5.26 -0.19 9.86
N ARG A 60 6.19 0.18 8.96
CA ARG A 60 7.63 0.21 9.25
C ARG A 60 7.97 1.17 10.40
N TRP A 61 7.40 2.37 10.39
CA TRP A 61 7.61 3.35 11.45
C TRP A 61 7.18 2.80 12.82
N ALA A 62 6.10 2.03 12.88
CA ALA A 62 5.63 1.38 14.09
C ALA A 62 6.41 0.11 14.49
N GLY A 63 7.37 -0.34 13.67
CA GLY A 63 8.14 -1.58 13.88
C GLY A 63 7.36 -2.85 13.54
N PHE A 64 6.34 -2.77 12.70
CA PHE A 64 5.49 -3.90 12.31
C PHE A 64 6.10 -4.69 11.14
N ASP A 65 6.16 -6.01 11.25
CA ASP A 65 6.81 -6.90 10.26
C ASP A 65 5.96 -8.13 9.86
N ASN A 66 4.72 -8.24 10.35
CA ASN A 66 3.83 -9.37 10.04
C ASN A 66 3.18 -9.21 8.65
N VAL A 67 3.81 -9.82 7.64
CA VAL A 67 3.40 -9.73 6.22
C VAL A 67 1.95 -10.20 5.97
N PRO A 68 1.48 -11.36 6.47
CA PRO A 68 0.09 -11.78 6.25
C PRO A 68 -0.96 -10.84 6.86
N SER A 69 -0.68 -10.19 7.99
CA SER A 69 -1.57 -9.20 8.56
C SER A 69 -1.57 -7.90 7.74
N ALA A 70 -0.43 -7.52 7.19
CA ALA A 70 -0.32 -6.33 6.34
C ALA A 70 -1.17 -6.46 5.05
N SER A 71 -1.28 -7.66 4.46
CA SER A 71 -2.10 -7.87 3.25
C SER A 71 -3.60 -7.70 3.50
N GLN A 72 -4.07 -7.82 4.75
CA GLN A 72 -5.48 -7.59 5.11
C GLN A 72 -5.88 -6.11 5.02
N ILE A 73 -4.93 -5.18 5.16
CA ILE A 73 -5.18 -3.75 4.95
C ILE A 73 -5.32 -3.47 3.45
N GLY A 74 -4.47 -4.11 2.64
CA GLY A 74 -4.52 -4.11 1.19
C GLY A 74 -3.49 -5.08 0.63
N ALA A 75 -3.84 -5.81 -0.43
CA ALA A 75 -3.01 -6.84 -1.06
C ALA A 75 -1.55 -6.41 -1.27
N ASP A 76 -1.35 -5.23 -1.86
CA ASP A 76 -0.01 -4.71 -2.18
C ASP A 76 0.75 -4.17 -0.95
N VAL A 77 0.10 -3.98 0.19
CA VAL A 77 0.75 -3.44 1.41
C VAL A 77 1.80 -4.41 1.93
N ALA A 78 1.53 -5.72 1.87
CA ALA A 78 2.47 -6.77 2.24
C ALA A 78 3.77 -6.70 1.42
N PHE A 79 3.67 -6.61 0.08
CA PHE A 79 4.83 -6.40 -0.76
C PHE A 79 5.54 -5.07 -0.45
N CYS A 80 4.77 -3.98 -0.30
CA CYS A 80 5.34 -2.67 0.01
C CYS A 80 6.05 -2.64 1.37
N LEU A 81 5.65 -3.47 2.33
CA LEU A 81 6.28 -3.61 3.64
C LEU A 81 7.66 -4.24 3.52
N VAL A 82 7.77 -5.32 2.76
CA VAL A 82 9.02 -6.05 2.48
C VAL A 82 9.96 -5.22 1.58
N GLY A 83 9.43 -4.66 0.49
CA GLY A 83 10.20 -3.91 -0.50
C GLY A 83 11.09 -4.78 -1.39
N GLY A 84 11.96 -4.12 -2.18
CA GLY A 84 12.90 -4.79 -3.08
C GLY A 84 12.23 -5.44 -4.30
N ARG A 85 12.79 -6.58 -4.74
CA ARG A 85 12.21 -7.42 -5.79
C ARG A 85 11.67 -8.69 -5.16
N ALA A 86 10.45 -9.08 -5.51
CA ALA A 86 9.84 -10.28 -4.96
C ALA A 86 8.90 -10.96 -5.95
N ARG A 87 8.70 -12.27 -5.78
CA ARG A 87 7.57 -12.99 -6.33
C ARG A 87 6.43 -12.94 -5.31
N VAL A 88 5.29 -12.41 -5.74
CA VAL A 88 4.09 -12.29 -4.91
C VAL A 88 3.02 -13.26 -5.41
N THR A 89 2.46 -14.07 -4.52
CA THR A 89 1.43 -15.07 -4.85
C THR A 89 0.26 -15.03 -3.86
N GLY A 90 -0.78 -15.81 -4.15
CA GLY A 90 -2.05 -15.75 -3.41
C GLY A 90 -2.84 -14.52 -3.84
N ILE A 91 -3.45 -13.83 -2.88
CA ILE A 91 -4.05 -12.51 -3.07
C ILE A 91 -3.05 -11.37 -2.84
N GLY A 92 -1.80 -11.67 -2.47
CA GLY A 92 -0.77 -10.67 -2.12
C GLY A 92 -0.05 -10.94 -0.78
N GLU A 93 -0.47 -11.97 -0.05
CA GLU A 93 -0.04 -12.32 1.30
C GLU A 93 1.24 -13.16 1.35
N VAL A 94 1.63 -13.79 0.25
CA VAL A 94 2.86 -14.60 0.17
C VAL A 94 3.89 -13.83 -0.65
N VAL A 95 4.95 -13.37 0.03
CA VAL A 95 6.03 -12.57 -0.57
C VAL A 95 7.35 -13.33 -0.47
N GLU A 96 7.86 -13.80 -1.61
CA GLU A 96 9.16 -14.45 -1.73
C GLU A 96 10.18 -13.46 -2.30
N SER A 97 11.16 -13.04 -1.48
CA SER A 97 12.20 -12.11 -1.92
C SER A 97 13.08 -12.72 -3.01
N LEU A 98 13.38 -11.92 -4.03
CA LEU A 98 14.26 -12.28 -5.14
C LEU A 98 15.52 -11.41 -5.11
N PRO A 99 16.65 -11.91 -5.64
CA PRO A 99 17.86 -11.10 -5.79
C PRO A 99 17.57 -9.81 -6.56
N PHE A 100 18.18 -8.70 -6.17
CA PHE A 100 18.09 -7.46 -6.94
C PHE A 100 18.62 -7.66 -8.37
N GLU A 101 18.01 -6.96 -9.33
CA GLU A 101 18.40 -6.98 -10.72
C GLU A 101 18.33 -5.56 -11.26
N ASP A 102 19.44 -5.04 -11.76
CA ASP A 102 19.50 -3.69 -12.30
C ASP A 102 18.75 -3.62 -13.63
N ARG A 103 17.77 -2.72 -13.71
CA ARG A 103 16.91 -2.53 -14.88
C ARG A 103 16.47 -1.08 -14.98
N THR A 104 16.45 -0.57 -16.21
CA THR A 104 15.91 0.76 -16.51
C THR A 104 14.50 0.61 -17.09
N PHE A 105 13.55 1.36 -16.54
CA PHE A 105 12.18 1.41 -17.02
C PHE A 105 11.80 2.85 -17.35
N THR A 106 11.03 3.04 -18.42
CA THR A 106 10.33 4.31 -18.69
C THR A 106 8.87 4.13 -18.30
N LEU A 107 8.38 4.96 -17.39
CA LEU A 107 7.00 4.93 -16.93
C LEU A 107 6.16 5.95 -17.69
N LEU A 108 5.06 5.50 -18.30
CA LEU A 108 4.06 6.37 -18.92
C LEU A 108 2.70 6.16 -18.22
N THR A 109 2.21 7.20 -17.54
CA THR A 109 0.90 7.20 -16.88
C THR A 109 -0.05 8.12 -17.65
N PRO A 110 -0.95 7.61 -18.51
CA PRO A 110 -1.93 8.46 -19.17
C PRO A 110 -2.92 9.04 -18.14
N PRO A 111 -3.64 10.13 -18.47
CA PRO A 111 -4.67 10.72 -17.59
C PRO A 111 -5.96 9.87 -17.61
N VAL A 112 -5.82 8.57 -17.36
CA VAL A 112 -6.91 7.59 -17.28
C VAL A 112 -6.76 6.82 -15.98
N SER A 113 -7.84 6.74 -15.21
CA SER A 113 -7.91 5.95 -13.98
C SER A 113 -8.87 4.79 -14.17
N CYS A 114 -8.46 3.59 -13.77
CA CYS A 114 -9.32 2.41 -13.75
C CYS A 114 -9.61 2.01 -12.30
N SER A 115 -10.87 1.71 -12.00
CA SER A 115 -11.24 1.14 -10.70
C SER A 115 -10.79 -0.31 -10.63
N THR A 116 -9.85 -0.65 -9.74
CA THR A 116 -9.35 -2.03 -9.57
C THR A 116 -10.50 -3.04 -9.40
N PRO A 117 -11.50 -2.82 -8.52
CA PRO A 117 -12.65 -3.71 -8.43
C PRO A 117 -13.47 -3.86 -9.71
N ALA A 118 -13.62 -2.78 -10.49
CA ALA A 118 -14.37 -2.84 -11.75
C ALA A 118 -13.63 -3.65 -12.82
N VAL A 119 -12.30 -3.52 -12.87
CA VAL A 119 -11.45 -4.28 -13.80
C VAL A 119 -11.52 -5.78 -13.47
N TYR A 120 -11.36 -6.17 -12.20
CA TYR A 120 -11.46 -7.57 -11.79
C TYR A 120 -12.85 -8.15 -12.05
N ARG A 121 -13.92 -7.43 -11.69
CA ARG A 121 -15.30 -7.87 -11.97
C ARG A 121 -15.52 -8.12 -13.45
N ARG A 122 -15.07 -7.19 -14.30
CA ARG A 122 -15.21 -7.33 -15.76
C ARG A 122 -14.44 -8.54 -16.29
N TRP A 123 -13.26 -8.82 -15.72
CA TRP A 123 -12.47 -10.00 -16.05
C TRP A 123 -13.19 -11.31 -15.68
N ASP A 124 -13.77 -11.38 -14.48
CA ASP A 124 -14.52 -12.55 -14.02
C ASP A 124 -15.74 -12.81 -14.93
N GLU A 125 -16.44 -11.76 -15.34
CA GLU A 125 -17.54 -11.84 -16.30
C GLU A 125 -17.12 -12.34 -17.69
N MET A 126 -15.85 -12.19 -18.07
CA MET A 126 -15.32 -12.69 -19.34
C MET A 126 -14.97 -14.19 -19.31
N GLY A 127 -15.06 -14.85 -18.14
CA GLY A 127 -14.81 -16.28 -17.98
C GLY A 127 -13.35 -16.66 -17.72
N GLY A 128 -12.45 -15.67 -17.58
CA GLY A 128 -11.03 -15.90 -17.33
C GLY A 128 -10.30 -16.72 -18.41
N PRO A 129 -8.98 -16.94 -18.26
CA PRO A 129 -8.26 -17.88 -19.12
C PRO A 129 -8.56 -19.32 -18.66
N THR A 130 -9.01 -20.17 -19.60
CA THR A 130 -9.07 -21.63 -19.46
C THR A 130 -7.69 -22.27 -19.52
#